data_AF-A0AAE3VUH9-F1
#
_entry.id   AF-A0AAE3VUH9-F1
#
_cell.length_a   1.000
_cell.length_b   1.000
_cell.length_c   1.000
_cell.angle_alpha   90.00
_cell.angle_beta   90.00
_cell.angle_gamma   90.00
#
_symmetry.space_group_name_H-M   'P 1'
#
loop_
_entity.id
_entity.type
_entity.pdbx_description
1 polymer ?
#
loop_
_entity_poly.entity_id
_entity_poly.type
_entity_poly.pdbx_seq_one_letter_code
_entity_poly.pdbx_strand_id
1 'polypeptide(L)'
;MTETVRGRVPAAEEEDRFWALVEGAWATLGEEPAALRRALLTRDPAGDAENDLYAIDAWLNRFLERLSAATAELTAAELVALDRVVERKLYDIDRRDVHDVTDGSDDGFLYARGFIVALGRDYYETVQADPAYAVPDAELERMCYFFAHQHQDRFDAWPDTDSGISRETCSNPAGWA
;
A
#
# COMPACT_ATOMS: atom_id res chain seq x y z
N MET A 1 -5.12 23.48 14.73
CA MET A 1 -3.69 23.73 14.41
C MET A 1 -3.25 22.54 13.57
N THR A 2 -3.12 22.72 12.26
CA THR A 2 -2.67 21.66 11.35
C THR A 2 -1.17 21.45 11.55
N GLU A 3 -0.79 20.37 12.22
CA GLU A 3 0.61 19.96 12.31
C GLU A 3 1.01 19.40 10.94
N THR A 4 1.64 20.24 10.13
CA THR A 4 2.28 19.79 8.90
C THR A 4 3.42 18.85 9.28
N VAL A 5 3.37 17.59 8.84
CA VAL A 5 4.46 16.62 8.97
C VAL A 5 5.78 17.29 8.58
N ARG A 6 6.73 17.40 9.51
CA ARG A 6 8.00 18.13 9.33
C ARG A 6 9.17 17.23 8.91
N GLY A 7 8.94 15.94 8.70
CA GLY A 7 9.99 14.99 8.33
C GLY A 7 10.24 14.90 6.84
N ARG A 8 11.21 14.07 6.48
CA ARG A 8 11.64 13.81 5.10
C ARG A 8 10.49 13.21 4.29
N VAL A 9 10.20 13.85 3.15
CA VAL A 9 9.26 13.35 2.14
C VAL A 9 10.04 12.51 1.11
N PRO A 10 9.46 11.41 0.58
CA PRO A 10 10.08 10.67 -0.51
C PRO A 10 10.36 11.53 -1.74
N ALA A 11 11.49 11.30 -2.40
CA ALA A 11 11.76 11.85 -3.72
C ALA A 11 10.94 11.14 -4.81
N ALA A 12 10.70 11.79 -5.94
CA ALA A 12 9.94 11.21 -7.05
C ALA A 12 10.60 9.92 -7.58
N GLU A 13 11.94 9.90 -7.62
CA GLU A 13 12.70 8.72 -8.05
C GLU A 13 12.60 7.56 -7.05
N GLU A 14 12.48 7.85 -5.75
CA GLU A 14 12.25 6.83 -4.72
C GLU A 14 10.85 6.21 -4.89
N GLU A 15 9.85 7.04 -5.19
CA GLU A 15 8.48 6.59 -5.47
C GLU A 15 8.39 5.78 -6.77
N ASP A 16 8.97 6.26 -7.87
CA ASP A 16 8.98 5.53 -9.15
C ASP A 16 9.68 4.18 -9.02
N ARG A 17 10.77 4.11 -8.24
CA ARG A 17 11.46 2.86 -7.93
C ARG A 17 10.58 1.90 -7.13
N PHE A 18 9.87 2.42 -6.12
CA PHE A 18 8.93 1.61 -5.33
C PHE A 18 7.85 1.00 -6.22
N TRP A 19 7.19 1.81 -7.06
CA TRP A 19 6.17 1.32 -7.98
C TRP A 19 6.73 0.33 -9.00
N ALA A 20 7.92 0.57 -9.54
CA ALA A 20 8.58 -0.37 -10.45
C ALA A 20 8.83 -1.75 -9.80
N LEU A 21 9.18 -1.79 -8.50
CA LEU A 21 9.34 -3.04 -7.76
C LEU A 21 8.01 -3.77 -7.55
N VAL A 22 6.95 -3.04 -7.17
CA VAL A 22 5.60 -3.60 -7.00
C VAL A 22 5.07 -4.16 -8.33
N GLU A 23 5.15 -3.39 -9.41
CA GLU A 23 4.70 -3.84 -10.73
C GLU A 23 5.57 -4.99 -11.27
N GLY A 24 6.88 -4.93 -11.04
CA GLY A 24 7.80 -6.01 -11.38
C GLY A 24 7.44 -7.32 -10.67
N ALA A 25 7.13 -7.27 -9.37
CA ALA A 25 6.73 -8.45 -8.60
C ALA A 25 5.44 -9.07 -9.14
N TRP A 26 4.42 -8.25 -9.44
CA TRP A 26 3.19 -8.73 -10.07
C TRP A 26 3.41 -9.32 -11.46
N ALA A 27 4.22 -8.68 -12.30
CA ALA A 27 4.49 -9.15 -13.66
C ALA A 27 5.07 -10.57 -13.70
N THR A 28 5.81 -11.00 -12.66
CA THR A 28 6.34 -12.36 -12.58
C THR A 28 5.30 -13.45 -12.29
N LEU A 29 4.07 -13.09 -11.91
CA LEU A 29 3.01 -14.03 -11.52
C LEU A 29 2.09 -14.43 -12.69
N GLY A 30 2.24 -13.79 -13.86
CA GLY A 30 1.53 -14.17 -15.09
C GLY A 30 0.22 -13.42 -15.32
N GLU A 31 -0.54 -13.88 -16.30
CA GLU A 31 -1.69 -13.15 -16.86
C GLU A 31 -2.92 -13.14 -15.95
N GLU A 32 -3.12 -14.18 -15.15
CA GLU A 32 -4.31 -14.31 -14.29
C GLU A 32 -4.40 -13.20 -13.22
N PRO A 33 -3.40 -13.00 -12.34
CA PRO A 33 -3.43 -11.88 -11.38
C PRO A 33 -3.41 -10.52 -12.07
N ALA A 34 -2.82 -10.40 -13.27
CA ALA A 34 -2.89 -9.17 -14.05
C ALA A 34 -4.31 -8.86 -14.53
N ALA A 35 -5.07 -9.88 -14.96
CA ALA A 35 -6.47 -9.74 -15.33
C ALA A 35 -7.35 -9.39 -14.13
N LEU A 36 -7.10 -10.00 -12.97
CA LEU A 36 -7.82 -9.70 -11.73
C LEU A 36 -7.58 -8.25 -11.27
N ARG A 37 -6.32 -7.78 -11.24
CA ARG A 37 -5.99 -6.37 -10.94
C ARG A 37 -6.65 -5.41 -11.92
N ARG A 38 -6.68 -5.75 -13.21
CA ARG A 38 -7.38 -4.94 -14.22
C ARG A 38 -8.89 -4.92 -14.00
N ALA A 39 -9.49 -6.05 -13.63
CA ALA A 39 -10.93 -6.11 -13.35
C ALA A 39 -11.30 -5.15 -12.21
N LEU A 40 -10.47 -5.06 -11.16
CA LEU A 40 -10.65 -4.10 -10.07
C LEU A 40 -10.55 -2.63 -10.51
N LEU A 41 -9.74 -2.33 -11.53
CA LEU A 41 -9.62 -0.97 -12.09
C LEU A 41 -10.80 -0.59 -12.99
N THR A 42 -11.44 -1.57 -13.64
CA THR A 42 -12.51 -1.33 -14.62
C THR A 42 -13.89 -1.71 -14.11
N ARG A 43 -14.02 -2.07 -12.84
CA ARG A 43 -15.32 -2.41 -12.22
C ARG A 43 -16.23 -1.18 -12.12
N ASP A 44 -17.51 -1.45 -11.91
CA ASP A 44 -18.50 -0.46 -11.51
C ASP A 44 -18.78 -0.63 -10.00
N PRO A 45 -18.24 0.24 -9.14
CA PRO A 45 -18.48 0.16 -7.69
C PRO A 45 -19.95 0.14 -7.28
N ALA A 46 -20.86 0.70 -8.09
CA ALA A 46 -22.29 0.71 -7.79
C ALA A 46 -23.00 -0.63 -8.13
N GLY A 47 -22.33 -1.51 -8.89
CA GLY A 47 -22.89 -2.76 -9.43
C GLY A 47 -22.22 -4.04 -8.93
N ASP A 48 -21.38 -3.96 -7.90
CA ASP A 48 -20.45 -5.04 -7.49
C ASP A 48 -21.08 -6.31 -6.90
N ALA A 49 -22.40 -6.42 -6.85
CA ALA A 49 -23.08 -7.61 -6.32
C ALA A 49 -22.73 -8.91 -7.08
N GLU A 50 -22.21 -8.83 -8.30
CA GLU A 50 -21.89 -9.96 -9.17
C GLU A 50 -20.37 -10.21 -9.34
N ASN A 51 -19.50 -9.36 -8.79
CA ASN A 51 -18.05 -9.45 -8.97
C ASN A 51 -17.38 -10.20 -7.80
N ASP A 52 -16.47 -11.14 -8.10
CA ASP A 52 -15.59 -11.73 -7.09
C ASP A 52 -14.41 -10.79 -6.80
N LEU A 53 -14.64 -9.81 -5.93
CA LEU A 53 -13.67 -8.78 -5.55
C LEU A 53 -12.43 -9.35 -4.83
N TYR A 54 -12.55 -10.55 -4.26
CA TYR A 54 -11.52 -11.18 -3.43
C TYR A 54 -10.70 -12.24 -4.20
N ALA A 55 -10.98 -12.47 -5.48
CA ALA A 55 -10.23 -13.44 -6.29
C ALA A 55 -8.71 -13.17 -6.30
N ILE A 56 -8.29 -11.92 -6.12
CA ILE A 56 -6.87 -11.54 -6.05
C ILE A 56 -6.17 -12.05 -4.78
N ASP A 57 -6.90 -12.38 -3.71
CA ASP A 57 -6.36 -12.80 -2.42
C ASP A 57 -5.51 -14.07 -2.53
N ALA A 58 -5.90 -14.97 -3.44
CA ALA A 58 -5.16 -16.19 -3.75
C ALA A 58 -3.72 -15.92 -4.25
N TRP A 59 -3.41 -14.68 -4.63
CA TRP A 59 -2.12 -14.27 -5.20
C TRP A 59 -1.27 -13.40 -4.27
N LEU A 60 -1.85 -12.80 -3.22
CA LEU A 60 -1.15 -11.81 -2.38
C LEU A 60 0.11 -12.40 -1.72
N ASN A 61 0.05 -13.62 -1.20
CA ASN A 61 1.23 -14.28 -0.61
C ASN A 61 2.35 -14.46 -1.64
N ARG A 62 2.01 -14.89 -2.87
CA ARG A 62 2.99 -15.05 -3.95
C ARG A 62 3.55 -13.71 -4.41
N PHE A 63 2.73 -12.66 -4.42
CA PHE A 63 3.19 -11.30 -4.69
C PHE A 63 4.24 -10.84 -3.66
N LEU A 64 3.96 -11.02 -2.37
CA LEU A 64 4.91 -10.66 -1.31
C LEU A 64 6.21 -11.48 -1.40
N GLU A 65 6.14 -12.77 -1.76
CA GLU A 65 7.32 -13.60 -2.03
C GLU A 65 8.17 -13.05 -3.19
N ARG A 66 7.52 -12.60 -4.28
CA ARG A 66 8.20 -12.02 -5.44
C ARG A 66 8.81 -10.66 -5.13
N LEU A 67 8.09 -9.81 -4.39
CA LEU A 67 8.60 -8.54 -3.92
C LEU A 67 9.80 -8.74 -3.00
N SER A 68 9.75 -9.74 -2.11
CA SER A 68 10.85 -10.09 -1.21
C SER A 68 12.10 -10.50 -1.98
N ALA A 69 11.95 -11.38 -2.97
CA ALA A 69 13.05 -11.76 -3.84
C ALA A 69 13.63 -10.56 -4.62
N ALA A 70 12.78 -9.63 -5.09
CA ALA A 70 13.21 -8.44 -5.82
C ALA A 70 13.98 -7.44 -4.94
N THR A 71 13.75 -7.44 -3.62
CA THR A 71 14.39 -6.51 -2.68
C THR A 71 15.48 -7.13 -1.80
N ALA A 72 15.75 -8.43 -1.96
CA ALA A 72 16.66 -9.19 -1.12
C ALA A 72 18.10 -8.66 -1.07
N GLU A 73 18.59 -8.06 -2.17
CA GLU A 73 19.96 -7.55 -2.29
C GLU A 73 20.07 -6.03 -2.08
N LEU A 74 18.96 -5.35 -1.75
CA LEU A 74 18.99 -3.92 -1.51
C LEU A 74 19.76 -3.57 -0.24
N THR A 75 20.41 -2.42 -0.23
CA THR A 75 21.09 -1.88 0.95
C THR A 75 20.09 -1.42 2.01
N ALA A 76 20.56 -1.26 3.25
CA ALA A 76 19.77 -0.70 4.36
C ALA A 76 19.13 0.65 3.98
N ALA A 77 19.91 1.55 3.36
CA ALA A 77 19.43 2.86 2.94
C ALA A 77 18.34 2.79 1.87
N GLU A 78 18.43 1.83 0.94
CA GLU A 78 17.40 1.60 -0.07
C GLU A 78 16.12 1.04 0.54
N LEU A 79 16.20 0.11 1.50
CA LEU A 79 15.01 -0.37 2.21
C LEU A 79 14.35 0.74 3.04
N VAL A 80 15.13 1.59 3.72
CA VAL A 80 14.59 2.77 4.42
C VAL A 80 13.89 3.72 3.45
N ALA A 81 14.43 3.92 2.25
CA ALA A 81 13.80 4.76 1.25
C ALA A 81 12.45 4.16 0.76
N LEU A 82 12.40 2.86 0.52
CA LEU A 82 11.14 2.17 0.15
C LEU A 82 10.12 2.20 1.28
N ASP A 83 10.56 2.01 2.53
CA ASP A 83 9.68 2.06 3.70
C ASP A 83 9.06 3.46 3.88
N ARG A 84 9.85 4.52 3.68
CA ARG A 84 9.36 5.91 3.68
C ARG A 84 8.30 6.15 2.60
N VAL A 85 8.43 5.53 1.43
CA VAL A 85 7.40 5.63 0.38
C VAL A 85 6.12 4.96 0.85
N VAL A 86 6.19 3.74 1.41
CA VAL A 86 5.01 3.04 1.95
C VAL A 86 4.33 3.87 3.04
N GLU A 87 5.08 4.38 4.03
CA GLU A 87 4.57 5.30 5.06
C GLU A 87 3.79 6.45 4.45
N ARG A 88 4.40 7.12 3.46
CA ARG A 88 3.77 8.26 2.81
C ARG A 88 2.48 7.87 2.09
N LYS A 89 2.48 6.75 1.36
CA LYS A 89 1.29 6.31 0.63
C LYS A 89 0.15 5.91 1.55
N LEU A 90 0.43 5.22 2.66
CA LEU A 90 -0.56 4.91 3.70
C LEU A 90 -1.13 6.18 4.35
N TYR A 91 -0.27 7.17 4.64
CA TYR A 91 -0.70 8.45 5.20
C TYR A 91 -1.58 9.27 4.25
N ASP A 92 -1.24 9.29 2.96
CA ASP A 92 -1.97 10.04 1.95
C ASP A 92 -3.41 9.54 1.75
N ILE A 93 -3.67 8.26 1.99
CA ILE A 93 -5.01 7.66 1.96
C ILE A 93 -5.59 7.39 3.35
N ASP A 94 -4.95 7.88 4.43
CA ASP A 94 -5.54 7.93 5.77
C ASP A 94 -6.62 9.02 5.82
N ARG A 95 -7.79 8.69 5.27
CA ARG A 95 -8.90 9.61 5.06
C ARG A 95 -10.22 8.99 5.48
N ARG A 96 -11.12 9.81 6.01
CA ARG A 96 -12.47 9.40 6.43
C ARG A 96 -13.27 8.80 5.28
N ASP A 97 -13.21 9.37 4.08
CA ASP A 97 -13.99 8.90 2.93
C ASP A 97 -13.51 7.54 2.39
N VAL A 98 -12.22 7.24 2.48
CA VAL A 98 -11.68 5.90 2.20
C VAL A 98 -12.09 4.92 3.30
N HIS A 99 -11.96 5.32 4.56
CA HIS A 99 -12.36 4.51 5.71
C HIS A 99 -13.84 4.09 5.64
N ASP A 100 -14.73 5.03 5.29
CA ASP A 100 -16.17 4.79 5.19
C ASP A 100 -16.53 3.74 4.11
N VAL A 101 -15.67 3.53 3.10
CA VAL A 101 -15.87 2.50 2.06
C VAL A 101 -15.23 1.17 2.45
N THR A 102 -14.03 1.21 3.01
CA THR A 102 -13.29 -0.02 3.34
C THR A 102 -13.92 -0.81 4.49
N ASP A 103 -14.70 -0.14 5.35
CA ASP A 103 -15.40 -0.69 6.52
C ASP A 103 -14.49 -1.55 7.42
N GLY A 104 -13.93 -0.97 8.48
CA GLY A 104 -12.98 -1.67 9.34
C GLY A 104 -12.82 -1.01 10.71
N SER A 105 -12.20 -1.74 11.65
CA SER A 105 -11.64 -1.11 12.85
C SER A 105 -10.47 -0.20 12.47
N ASP A 106 -9.93 0.58 13.43
CA ASP A 106 -8.74 1.40 13.18
C ASP A 106 -7.57 0.56 12.60
N ASP A 107 -7.36 -0.66 13.10
CA ASP A 107 -6.33 -1.58 12.58
C ASP A 107 -6.73 -2.15 11.20
N GLY A 108 -7.99 -2.55 11.02
CA GLY A 108 -8.49 -3.06 9.74
C GLY A 108 -8.35 -2.03 8.62
N PHE A 109 -8.59 -0.74 8.92
CA PHE A 109 -8.38 0.33 7.96
C PHE A 109 -6.91 0.52 7.57
N LEU A 110 -5.96 0.38 8.51
CA LEU A 110 -4.54 0.35 8.17
C LEU A 110 -4.25 -0.81 7.20
N TYR A 111 -4.80 -1.99 7.45
CA TYR A 111 -4.54 -3.16 6.60
C TYR A 111 -5.19 -3.05 5.23
N ALA A 112 -6.35 -2.40 5.13
CA ALA A 112 -6.97 -2.04 3.86
C ALA A 112 -6.12 -1.07 3.04
N ARG A 113 -5.50 -0.07 3.69
CA ARG A 113 -4.52 0.81 3.03
C ARG A 113 -3.29 0.04 2.54
N GLY A 114 -2.83 -0.95 3.30
CA GLY A 114 -1.79 -1.89 2.87
C GLY A 114 -2.17 -2.68 1.61
N PHE A 115 -3.40 -3.18 1.54
CA PHE A 115 -3.94 -3.86 0.36
C PHE A 115 -3.99 -2.95 -0.87
N ILE A 116 -4.51 -1.72 -0.72
CA ILE A 116 -4.59 -0.73 -1.80
C ILE A 116 -3.20 -0.43 -2.38
N VAL A 117 -2.21 -0.21 -1.52
CA VAL A 117 -0.81 0.02 -1.94
C VAL A 117 -0.22 -1.21 -2.64
N ALA A 118 -0.50 -2.42 -2.16
CA ALA A 118 0.00 -3.66 -2.76
C ALA A 118 -0.57 -3.93 -4.16
N LEU A 119 -1.80 -3.50 -4.45
CA LEU A 119 -2.40 -3.64 -5.78
C LEU A 119 -1.78 -2.72 -6.83
N GLY A 120 -0.80 -1.89 -6.47
CA GLY A 120 0.04 -1.14 -7.39
C GLY A 120 -0.47 0.25 -7.73
N ARG A 121 0.30 0.95 -8.56
CA ARG A 121 0.19 2.41 -8.74
C ARG A 121 -1.17 2.83 -9.25
N ASP A 122 -1.63 2.21 -10.34
CA ASP A 122 -2.90 2.59 -10.99
C ASP A 122 -4.09 2.40 -10.04
N TYR A 123 -4.07 1.34 -9.24
CA TYR A 123 -5.16 1.06 -8.29
C TYR A 123 -5.12 2.04 -7.12
N TYR A 124 -3.93 2.29 -6.57
CA TYR A 124 -3.73 3.29 -5.54
C TYR A 124 -4.21 4.69 -5.99
N GLU A 125 -3.80 5.14 -7.18
CA GLU A 125 -4.21 6.43 -7.73
C GLU A 125 -5.72 6.49 -8.01
N THR A 126 -6.31 5.37 -8.45
CA THR A 126 -7.77 5.26 -8.65
C THR A 126 -8.52 5.42 -7.34
N VAL A 127 -8.14 4.70 -6.28
CA VAL A 127 -8.77 4.82 -4.95
C VAL A 127 -8.53 6.20 -4.34
N GLN A 128 -7.35 6.77 -4.54
CA GLN A 128 -7.03 8.12 -4.08
C GLN A 128 -7.97 9.16 -4.72
N ALA A 129 -8.30 9.00 -6.00
CA ALA A 129 -9.22 9.88 -6.73
C ALA A 129 -10.69 9.61 -6.40
N ASP A 130 -11.08 8.34 -6.27
CA ASP A 130 -12.44 7.90 -6.00
C ASP A 130 -12.44 6.73 -4.99
N PRO A 131 -12.75 7.00 -3.70
CA PRO A 131 -12.77 5.99 -2.64
C PRO A 131 -13.69 4.80 -2.92
N ALA A 132 -14.72 4.92 -3.77
CA ALA A 132 -15.62 3.82 -4.11
C ALA A 132 -14.91 2.64 -4.78
N TYR A 133 -13.72 2.88 -5.35
CA TYR A 133 -12.86 1.85 -5.92
C TYR A 133 -12.07 1.06 -4.87
N ALA A 134 -12.10 1.41 -3.59
CA ALA A 134 -11.60 0.53 -2.54
C ALA A 134 -12.47 -0.74 -2.44
N VAL A 135 -11.87 -1.89 -2.19
CA VAL A 135 -12.59 -3.14 -1.93
C VAL A 135 -12.87 -3.20 -0.42
N PRO A 136 -14.15 -3.28 0.01
CA PRO A 136 -14.50 -3.43 1.43
C PRO A 136 -13.86 -4.69 2.03
N ASP A 137 -13.48 -4.66 3.31
CA ASP A 137 -12.90 -5.78 4.07
C ASP A 137 -11.62 -6.43 3.46
N ALA A 138 -11.05 -5.87 2.39
CA ALA A 138 -9.83 -6.39 1.78
C ALA A 138 -8.60 -5.88 2.54
N GLU A 139 -7.79 -6.80 3.07
CA GLU A 139 -6.70 -6.48 3.99
C GLU A 139 -5.37 -7.11 3.57
N LEU A 140 -4.27 -6.37 3.74
CA LEU A 140 -2.93 -6.91 3.64
C LEU A 140 -1.96 -6.22 4.61
N GLU A 141 -2.10 -6.54 5.90
CA GLU A 141 -1.26 -6.03 6.99
C GLU A 141 0.23 -6.04 6.64
N ARG A 142 0.73 -7.17 6.10
CA ARG A 142 2.15 -7.35 5.79
C ARG A 142 2.72 -6.27 4.89
N MET A 143 1.93 -5.70 3.98
CA MET A 143 2.41 -4.64 3.10
C MET A 143 2.72 -3.35 3.89
N CYS A 144 1.98 -3.08 4.97
CA CYS A 144 2.14 -1.86 5.77
C CYS A 144 3.53 -1.73 6.39
N TYR A 145 4.16 -2.87 6.67
CA TYR A 145 5.43 -2.99 7.38
C TYR A 145 6.47 -3.80 6.60
N PHE A 146 6.25 -4.01 5.31
CA PHE A 146 7.01 -4.99 4.53
C PHE A 146 8.52 -4.71 4.51
N PHE A 147 8.90 -3.47 4.17
CA PHE A 147 10.31 -3.07 4.10
C PHE A 147 10.92 -2.85 5.48
N ALA A 148 10.13 -2.36 6.45
CA ALA A 148 10.55 -2.28 7.84
C ALA A 148 10.96 -3.64 8.42
N HIS A 149 10.14 -4.68 8.21
CA HIS A 149 10.49 -6.05 8.63
C HIS A 149 11.72 -6.58 7.90
N GLN A 150 11.83 -6.39 6.57
CA GLN A 150 13.04 -6.81 5.86
C GLN A 150 14.30 -6.10 6.36
N HIS A 151 14.19 -4.81 6.70
CA HIS A 151 15.30 -4.04 7.24
C HIS A 151 15.71 -4.60 8.62
N GLN A 152 14.74 -4.84 9.50
CA GLN A 152 14.98 -5.45 10.82
C GLN A 152 15.61 -6.84 10.70
N ASP A 153 15.08 -7.71 9.85
CA ASP A 153 15.58 -9.08 9.69
C ASP A 153 17.01 -9.13 9.15
N ARG A 154 17.40 -8.17 8.29
CA ARG A 154 18.70 -8.16 7.61
C ARG A 154 19.77 -7.35 8.33
N PHE A 155 19.39 -6.29 9.02
CA PHE A 155 20.31 -5.33 9.63
C PHE A 155 20.14 -5.19 11.15
N ASP A 156 19.27 -5.99 11.77
CA ASP A 156 19.01 -6.04 13.21
C ASP A 156 18.59 -4.68 13.80
N ALA A 157 17.91 -3.86 13.00
CA ALA A 157 17.40 -2.55 13.40
C ALA A 157 16.15 -2.18 12.59
N TRP A 158 15.20 -1.48 13.21
CA TRP A 158 14.07 -0.89 12.49
C TRP A 158 14.54 0.32 11.67
N PRO A 159 13.94 0.58 10.49
CA PRO A 159 14.34 1.72 9.69
C PRO A 159 13.99 3.03 10.41
N ASP A 160 14.92 3.98 10.38
CA ASP A 160 14.62 5.38 10.69
C ASP A 160 14.36 6.12 9.38
N THR A 161 13.08 6.33 9.08
CA THR A 161 12.67 6.99 7.83
C THR A 161 12.82 8.51 7.92
N ASP A 162 12.98 9.08 9.12
CA ASP A 162 12.95 10.52 9.40
C ASP A 162 11.67 11.20 8.86
N SER A 163 10.59 10.46 8.62
CA SER A 163 9.36 11.00 8.01
C SER A 163 8.46 11.72 9.03
N GLY A 164 8.50 11.30 10.29
CA GLY A 164 7.56 11.74 11.33
C GLY A 164 6.12 11.29 11.08
N ILE A 165 5.90 10.40 10.12
CA ILE A 165 4.59 9.85 9.79
C ILE A 165 4.31 8.65 10.70
N SER A 166 3.14 8.65 11.32
CA SER A 166 2.57 7.44 11.91
C SER A 166 1.79 6.68 10.84
N ARG A 167 1.84 5.34 10.87
CA ARG A 167 0.99 4.49 10.02
C ARG A 167 -0.44 4.38 10.56
N GLU A 168 -0.61 4.63 11.86
CA GLU A 168 -1.88 4.50 12.56
C GLU A 168 -3.00 5.29 11.87
N THR A 169 -4.21 4.77 11.99
CA THR A 169 -5.43 5.41 11.51
C THR A 169 -5.65 6.76 12.20
N CYS A 170 -6.20 7.74 11.48
CA CYS A 170 -6.35 9.13 11.93
C CYS A 170 -5.05 9.90 12.18
N SER A 171 -3.90 9.41 11.70
CA SER A 171 -2.61 10.09 11.78
C SER A 171 -2.46 11.24 10.77
N ASN A 172 -3.31 11.33 9.74
CA ASN A 172 -3.41 12.45 8.82
C ASN A 172 -4.60 13.37 9.17
N PRO A 173 -4.42 14.39 10.04
CA PRO A 173 -5.53 15.26 10.45
C PRO A 173 -6.29 15.91 9.29
N ALA A 174 -5.65 16.14 8.14
CA ALA A 174 -6.31 16.74 6.99
C ALA A 174 -7.28 15.78 6.29
N GLY A 175 -7.02 14.46 6.34
CA GLY A 175 -7.90 13.43 5.79
C GLY A 175 -9.14 13.15 6.64
N TRP A 176 -9.18 13.67 7.88
CA TRP A 176 -10.20 13.38 8.88
C TRP A 176 -10.96 14.62 9.38
N ALA A 177 -10.66 15.80 8.81
CA ALA A 177 -11.25 17.08 9.18
C ALA A 177 -12.63 17.34 8.56
#